data_AF-A0A8H7YT55-F1
#
_entry.id   AF-A0A8H7YT55-F1
#
_cell.length_a   1.000
_cell.length_b   1.000
_cell.length_c   1.000
_cell.angle_alpha   90.00
_cell.angle_beta   90.00
_cell.angle_gamma   90.00
#
_symmetry.space_group_name_H-M   'P 1'
#
loop_
_entity.id
_entity.type
_entity.pdbx_description
1 polymer ?
#
loop_
_entity_poly.entity_id
_entity_poly.type
_entity_poly.pdbx_seq_one_letter_code
_entity_poly.pdbx_strand_id
1 'polypeptide(L)'
;MGRPQLYSPRQPDSPSRQLILELARDLEQVRLHSNELKKVRAYERKSFYENLDRLDREKEEVHNAALSAAAAKRDALRLEAEETLQLHLRAEEEEKRRKEELERQKREKIEREKAERERWEREEAARVEAVKKAQEEEKRRKAEEAERARRASEEEKAKRDRERAAQEQRKQEEAKKEQAEAKAAEEKRKQQQQQAEETLAAAKILGVAHRTPQQIAEHQRYLELHQHLKKFRRYMIGETKKNPILKQHMGDMRRTIKKCVGQLVADDKIANRTPTNEITTVLKKALALTEPSVDIREFLAFPPQYLAASTNEAETKAPALLLYLLNIFSKAIIAQLIAEAGITPKYAEPLGVLTAQIFSMESFTYSGISMIDVLLAKYHAICPVLWGFYGNEATDVGKEAIGWWRERDDGRRFIPPQTHEERMIGLGAGFAAISLRNFSKTTRKNPMPNTHFWRACANILNVPPGEVQDTHLLVLSALLRHSALRIVGFWGDVGLALLRAAVVEFPAGLGERKSAARASVEILRDVFVREKCILL
;
A
#
# COMPACT_ATOMS: atom_id res chain seq x y z
N MET A 1 -88.89 74.73 -40.80
CA MET A 1 -88.04 74.39 -41.96
C MET A 1 -86.75 73.78 -41.42
N GLY A 2 -86.42 72.48 -41.48
CA GLY A 2 -87.07 71.26 -41.94
C GLY A 2 -86.52 70.08 -41.11
N ARG A 3 -87.29 68.99 -40.96
CA ARG A 3 -86.89 67.79 -40.21
C ARG A 3 -85.74 67.06 -40.92
N PRO A 4 -84.66 66.65 -40.23
CA PRO A 4 -83.74 65.65 -40.76
C PRO A 4 -84.37 64.25 -40.66
N GLN A 5 -84.35 63.53 -41.78
CA GLN A 5 -84.88 62.18 -41.92
C GLN A 5 -84.13 61.19 -41.02
N LEU A 6 -84.89 60.46 -40.21
CA LEU A 6 -84.45 59.23 -39.55
C LEU A 6 -84.08 58.20 -40.61
N TYR A 7 -82.79 57.88 -40.74
CA TYR A 7 -82.33 56.69 -41.46
C TYR A 7 -82.74 55.45 -40.67
N SER A 8 -83.81 54.77 -41.11
CA SER A 8 -84.17 53.45 -40.63
C SER A 8 -83.11 52.43 -41.08
N PRO A 9 -82.61 51.53 -40.20
CA PRO A 9 -81.69 50.48 -40.63
C PRO A 9 -82.42 49.57 -41.63
N ARG A 10 -81.85 49.40 -42.83
CA ARG A 10 -82.33 48.44 -43.83
C ARG A 10 -82.47 47.07 -43.17
N GLN A 11 -83.68 46.53 -43.10
CA GLN A 11 -83.89 45.12 -42.78
C GLN A 11 -83.26 44.29 -43.89
N PRO A 12 -82.38 43.32 -43.58
CA PRO A 12 -81.69 42.54 -44.60
C PRO A 12 -82.67 41.61 -45.34
N ASP A 13 -82.56 41.59 -46.67
CA ASP A 13 -83.31 40.73 -47.58
C ASP A 13 -83.17 39.23 -47.24
N SER A 14 -84.18 38.44 -47.61
CA SER A 14 -84.39 37.01 -47.28
C SER A 14 -83.15 36.09 -47.35
N PRO A 15 -82.23 36.20 -48.33
CA PRO A 15 -81.02 35.36 -48.39
C PRO A 15 -79.96 35.73 -47.34
N SER A 16 -79.82 37.03 -47.06
CA SER A 16 -78.85 37.55 -46.08
C SER A 16 -79.21 37.14 -44.65
N ARG A 17 -80.51 36.99 -44.36
CA ARG A 17 -81.00 36.52 -43.07
C ARG A 17 -80.76 35.02 -42.86
N GLN A 18 -80.82 34.22 -43.92
CA GLN A 18 -80.45 32.80 -43.88
C GLN A 18 -78.96 32.62 -43.60
N LEU A 19 -78.09 33.37 -44.28
CA LEU A 19 -76.64 33.35 -44.02
C LEU A 19 -76.28 33.72 -42.58
N ILE A 20 -76.96 34.70 -41.99
CA ILE A 20 -76.73 35.07 -40.58
C ILE A 20 -77.19 33.96 -39.63
N LEU A 21 -78.28 33.27 -39.93
CA LEU A 21 -78.77 32.14 -39.13
C LEU A 21 -77.87 30.91 -39.26
N GLU A 22 -77.35 30.62 -40.46
CA GLU A 22 -76.37 29.57 -40.69
C GLU A 22 -75.06 29.86 -39.96
N LEU A 23 -74.54 31.08 -40.08
CA LEU A 23 -73.34 31.51 -39.35
C LEU A 23 -73.52 31.44 -37.82
N ALA A 24 -74.70 31.81 -37.32
CA ALA A 24 -75.00 31.69 -35.89
C ALA A 24 -75.00 30.22 -35.43
N ARG A 25 -75.53 29.31 -36.26
CA ARG A 25 -75.54 27.86 -36.01
C ARG A 25 -74.13 27.27 -36.04
N ASP A 26 -73.31 27.67 -37.00
CA ASP A 26 -71.92 27.22 -37.12
C ASP A 26 -71.08 27.71 -35.93
N LEU A 27 -71.26 28.97 -35.51
CA LEU A 27 -70.60 29.50 -34.32
C LEU A 27 -71.04 28.78 -33.03
N GLU A 28 -72.30 28.37 -32.94
CA GLU A 28 -72.80 27.56 -31.83
C GLU A 28 -72.19 26.16 -31.83
N GLN A 29 -72.07 25.50 -32.99
CA GLN A 29 -71.37 24.22 -33.13
C GLN A 29 -69.89 24.33 -32.74
N VAL A 30 -69.19 25.38 -33.16
CA VAL A 30 -67.79 25.63 -32.78
C VAL A 30 -67.67 25.84 -31.27
N ARG A 31 -68.62 26.53 -30.63
CA ARG A 31 -68.65 26.70 -29.16
C ARG A 31 -68.87 25.38 -28.43
N LEU A 32 -69.79 24.54 -28.92
CA LEU A 32 -70.04 23.21 -28.35
C LEU A 32 -68.80 22.33 -28.47
N HIS A 33 -68.19 22.27 -29.66
CA HIS A 33 -66.96 21.53 -29.90
C HIS A 33 -65.79 22.03 -29.03
N SER A 34 -65.65 23.36 -28.87
CA SER A 34 -64.65 23.95 -27.96
C SER A 34 -64.86 23.52 -26.51
N ASN A 35 -66.11 23.45 -26.06
CA ASN A 35 -66.45 23.02 -24.70
C ASN A 35 -66.22 21.52 -24.49
N GLU A 36 -66.51 20.68 -25.49
CA GLU A 36 -66.19 19.24 -25.45
C GLU A 36 -64.69 19.00 -25.42
N LEU A 37 -63.92 19.68 -26.27
CA LEU A 37 -62.45 19.62 -26.25
C LEU A 37 -61.87 20.02 -24.89
N LYS A 38 -62.44 21.04 -24.23
CA LYS A 38 -62.03 21.42 -22.86
C LYS A 38 -62.28 20.31 -21.86
N LYS A 39 -63.43 19.61 -21.95
CA LYS A 39 -63.76 18.47 -21.07
C LYS A 39 -62.83 17.29 -21.31
N VAL A 40 -62.56 16.95 -22.57
CA VAL A 40 -61.62 15.87 -22.93
C VAL A 40 -60.23 16.17 -22.39
N ARG A 41 -59.70 17.39 -22.61
CA ARG A 41 -58.39 17.79 -22.05
C ARG A 41 -58.35 17.82 -20.52
N ALA A 42 -59.47 18.09 -19.85
CA ALA A 42 -59.56 18.01 -18.40
C ALA A 42 -59.51 16.55 -17.91
N TYR A 43 -60.23 15.66 -18.61
CA TYR A 43 -60.22 14.22 -18.33
C TYR A 43 -58.85 13.59 -18.59
N GLU A 44 -58.21 13.90 -19.72
CA GLU A 44 -56.86 13.43 -20.06
C GLU A 44 -55.84 13.88 -19.01
N ARG A 45 -55.89 15.14 -18.57
CA ARG A 45 -55.02 15.63 -17.48
C ARG A 45 -55.27 14.87 -16.18
N LYS A 46 -56.52 14.68 -15.79
CA LYS A 46 -56.86 13.94 -14.58
C LYS A 46 -56.34 12.50 -14.63
N SER A 47 -56.59 11.79 -15.74
CA SER A 47 -56.11 10.43 -15.96
C SER A 47 -54.59 10.34 -15.98
N PHE A 48 -53.91 11.34 -16.55
CA PHE A 48 -52.45 11.41 -16.54
C PHE A 48 -51.88 11.51 -15.11
N TYR A 49 -52.42 12.41 -14.28
CA TYR A 49 -51.97 12.55 -12.89
C TYR A 49 -52.32 11.32 -12.04
N GLU A 50 -53.50 10.72 -12.22
CA GLU A 50 -53.87 9.48 -11.52
C GLU A 50 -52.93 8.32 -11.86
N ASN A 51 -52.52 8.20 -13.13
CA ASN A 51 -51.52 7.20 -13.55
C ASN A 51 -50.14 7.49 -12.97
N LEU A 52 -49.74 8.76 -12.87
CA LEU A 52 -48.47 9.16 -12.27
C LEU A 52 -48.43 8.82 -10.77
N ASP A 53 -49.50 9.18 -10.05
CA ASP A 53 -49.65 8.87 -8.62
C ASP A 53 -49.62 7.35 -8.37
N ARG A 54 -50.22 6.55 -9.26
CA ARG A 54 -50.17 5.08 -9.17
C ARG A 54 -48.74 4.57 -9.33
N LEU A 55 -48.02 5.05 -10.33
CA LEU A 55 -46.63 4.64 -10.58
C LEU A 55 -45.69 5.05 -9.43
N ASP A 56 -45.91 6.22 -8.83
CA ASP A 56 -45.11 6.68 -7.70
C ASP A 56 -45.38 5.81 -6.46
N ARG A 57 -46.63 5.43 -6.17
CA ARG A 57 -46.95 4.47 -5.10
C ARG A 57 -46.29 3.11 -5.32
N GLU A 58 -46.38 2.56 -6.53
CA GLU A 58 -45.74 1.28 -6.86
C GLU A 58 -44.22 1.33 -6.65
N LYS A 59 -43.58 2.44 -7.03
CA LYS A 59 -42.13 2.64 -6.79
C LYS A 59 -41.80 2.80 -5.32
N GLU A 60 -42.60 3.55 -4.56
CA GLU A 60 -42.43 3.70 -3.11
C GLU A 60 -42.55 2.36 -2.39
N GLU A 61 -43.49 1.51 -2.78
CA GLU A 61 -43.65 0.16 -2.23
C GLU A 61 -42.41 -0.70 -2.49
N VAL A 62 -41.88 -0.70 -3.72
CA VAL A 62 -40.66 -1.43 -4.06
C VAL A 62 -39.46 -0.89 -3.27
N HIS A 63 -39.33 0.42 -3.14
CA HIS A 63 -38.25 1.04 -2.37
C HIS A 63 -38.35 0.71 -0.88
N ASN A 64 -39.55 0.77 -0.30
CA ASN A 64 -39.79 0.44 1.10
C ASN A 64 -39.55 -1.05 1.38
N ALA A 65 -39.92 -1.93 0.43
CA ALA A 65 -39.60 -3.36 0.51
C ALA A 65 -38.08 -3.60 0.46
N ALA A 66 -37.35 -2.88 -0.41
CA ALA A 66 -35.89 -2.97 -0.48
C ALA A 66 -35.21 -2.48 0.80
N LEU A 67 -35.68 -1.37 1.38
CA LEU A 67 -35.19 -0.85 2.67
C LEU A 67 -35.44 -1.85 3.80
N SER A 68 -36.63 -2.46 3.84
CA SER A 68 -36.99 -3.46 4.84
C SER A 68 -36.13 -4.71 4.73
N ALA A 69 -35.88 -5.18 3.50
CA ALA A 69 -34.99 -6.32 3.25
C ALA A 69 -33.53 -6.01 3.63
N ALA A 70 -33.06 -4.79 3.37
CA ALA A 70 -31.73 -4.35 3.79
C ALA A 70 -31.59 -4.27 5.31
N ALA A 71 -32.62 -3.76 6.01
CA ALA A 71 -32.67 -3.75 7.47
C ALA A 71 -32.63 -5.16 8.06
N ALA A 72 -33.42 -6.09 7.52
CA ALA A 72 -33.43 -7.49 7.95
C ALA A 72 -32.06 -8.17 7.76
N LYS A 73 -31.37 -7.92 6.63
CA LYS A 73 -30.01 -8.43 6.41
C LYS A 73 -29.00 -7.87 7.41
N ARG A 74 -29.10 -6.58 7.73
CA ARG A 74 -28.22 -5.95 8.72
C ARG A 74 -28.42 -6.55 10.10
N ASP A 75 -29.66 -6.82 10.49
CA ASP A 75 -29.98 -7.39 11.79
C ASP A 75 -29.52 -8.86 11.89
N ALA A 76 -29.65 -9.64 10.80
CA ALA A 76 -29.09 -10.99 10.72
C ALA A 76 -27.56 -11.00 10.87
N LEU A 77 -26.86 -10.12 10.14
CA LEU A 77 -25.40 -9.98 10.26
C LEU A 77 -24.97 -9.52 11.66
N ARG A 78 -25.77 -8.67 12.33
CA ARG A 78 -25.51 -8.27 13.71
C ARG A 78 -25.59 -9.47 14.66
N LEU A 79 -26.61 -10.31 14.51
CA LEU A 79 -26.76 -11.52 15.34
C LEU A 79 -25.61 -12.51 15.11
N GLU A 80 -25.21 -12.74 13.87
CA GLU A 80 -24.05 -13.60 13.55
C GLU A 80 -22.75 -13.04 14.16
N ALA A 81 -22.56 -11.71 14.12
CA ALA A 81 -21.40 -11.06 14.71
C ALA A 81 -21.42 -11.15 16.26
N GLU A 82 -22.59 -11.01 16.88
CA GLU A 82 -22.78 -11.18 18.33
C GLU A 82 -22.48 -12.61 18.76
N GLU A 83 -22.95 -13.62 18.01
CA GLU A 83 -22.66 -15.04 18.28
C GLU A 83 -21.16 -15.35 18.13
N THR A 84 -20.53 -14.86 17.07
CA THR A 84 -19.09 -15.03 16.83
C THR A 84 -18.26 -14.40 17.95
N LEU A 85 -18.65 -13.21 18.42
CA LEU A 85 -17.99 -12.55 19.54
C LEU A 85 -18.14 -13.36 20.83
N GLN A 86 -19.32 -13.90 21.11
CA GLN A 86 -19.53 -14.74 22.30
C GLN A 86 -18.68 -16.01 22.26
N LEU A 87 -18.53 -16.64 21.09
CA LEU A 87 -17.65 -17.80 20.92
C LEU A 87 -16.18 -17.43 21.17
N HIS A 88 -15.73 -16.28 20.66
CA HIS A 88 -14.37 -15.81 20.88
C HIS A 88 -14.09 -15.53 22.36
N LEU A 89 -15.03 -14.88 23.07
CA LEU A 89 -14.89 -14.62 24.51
C LEU A 89 -14.79 -15.91 25.33
N ARG A 90 -15.60 -16.93 25.00
CA ARG A 90 -15.50 -18.25 25.67
C ARG A 90 -14.14 -18.92 25.40
N ALA A 91 -13.63 -18.84 24.17
CA ALA A 91 -12.33 -19.38 23.82
C ALA A 91 -11.19 -18.66 24.57
N GLU A 92 -11.26 -17.34 24.72
CA GLU A 92 -10.29 -16.56 25.51
C GLU A 92 -10.32 -16.92 27.00
N GLU A 93 -11.50 -17.15 27.57
CA GLU A 93 -11.65 -17.60 28.97
C GLU A 93 -11.04 -19.00 29.17
N GLU A 94 -11.27 -19.93 28.26
CA GLU A 94 -10.65 -21.26 28.29
C GLU A 94 -9.12 -21.20 28.14
N GLU A 95 -8.61 -20.36 27.25
CA GLU A 95 -7.17 -20.09 27.09
C GLU A 95 -6.54 -19.55 28.37
N LYS A 96 -7.20 -18.58 29.03
CA LYS A 96 -6.72 -18.02 30.30
C LYS A 96 -6.66 -19.09 31.38
N ARG A 97 -7.70 -19.92 31.50
CA ARG A 97 -7.71 -21.04 32.45
C ARG A 97 -6.58 -22.04 32.19
N ARG A 98 -6.31 -22.40 30.92
CA ARG A 98 -5.18 -23.27 30.55
C ARG A 98 -3.83 -22.66 30.89
N LYS A 99 -3.66 -21.34 30.68
CA LYS A 99 -2.42 -20.63 31.03
C LYS A 99 -2.20 -20.59 32.54
N GLU A 100 -3.24 -20.30 33.33
CA GLU A 100 -3.18 -20.31 34.79
C GLU A 100 -2.85 -21.70 35.35
N GLU A 101 -3.43 -22.76 34.77
CA GLU A 101 -3.15 -24.14 35.16
C GLU A 101 -1.70 -24.54 34.82
N LEU A 102 -1.20 -24.16 33.63
CA LEU A 102 0.20 -24.36 33.25
C LEU A 102 1.18 -23.59 34.15
N GLU A 103 0.84 -22.36 34.54
CA GLU A 103 1.66 -21.60 35.49
C GLU A 103 1.68 -22.26 36.88
N ARG A 104 0.54 -22.77 37.35
CA ARG A 104 0.47 -23.51 38.61
C ARG A 104 1.34 -24.76 38.57
N GLN A 105 1.26 -25.54 37.49
CA GLN A 105 2.10 -26.73 37.31
C GLN A 105 3.59 -26.39 37.23
N LYS A 106 3.97 -25.28 36.59
CA LYS A 106 5.37 -24.81 36.55
C LYS A 106 5.88 -24.40 37.93
N ARG A 107 5.06 -23.68 38.71
CA ARG A 107 5.41 -23.29 40.09
C ARG A 107 5.61 -24.52 40.96
N GLU A 108 4.73 -25.50 40.85
CA GLU A 108 4.84 -26.76 41.59
C GLU A 108 6.09 -27.57 41.21
N LYS A 109 6.46 -27.62 39.92
CA LYS A 109 7.72 -28.24 39.47
C LYS A 109 8.95 -27.53 40.03
N ILE A 110 8.98 -26.20 39.99
CA ILE A 110 10.10 -25.40 40.52
C ILE A 110 10.25 -25.63 42.04
N GLU A 111 9.14 -25.73 42.77
CA GLU A 111 9.18 -26.00 44.21
C GLU A 111 9.69 -27.41 44.53
N ARG A 112 9.28 -28.43 43.75
CA ARG A 112 9.80 -29.79 43.86
C ARG A 112 11.29 -29.88 43.53
N GLU A 113 11.73 -29.23 42.45
CA GLU A 113 13.16 -29.19 42.07
C GLU A 113 14.02 -28.48 43.12
N LYS A 114 13.52 -27.40 43.74
CA LYS A 114 14.21 -26.76 44.86
C LYS A 114 14.33 -27.68 46.09
N ALA A 115 13.24 -28.38 46.43
CA ALA A 115 13.26 -29.32 47.54
C ALA A 115 14.20 -30.51 47.30
N GLU A 116 14.30 -31.01 46.07
CA GLU A 116 15.25 -32.06 45.69
C GLU A 116 16.70 -31.57 45.74
N ARG A 117 16.99 -30.35 45.25
CA ARG A 117 18.32 -29.75 45.35
C ARG A 117 18.76 -29.54 46.80
N GLU A 118 17.87 -29.06 47.66
CA GLU A 118 18.17 -28.91 49.10
C GLU A 118 18.44 -30.26 49.78
N ARG A 119 17.78 -31.35 49.36
CA ARG A 119 18.07 -32.70 49.85
C ARG A 119 19.44 -33.17 49.39
N TRP A 120 19.76 -32.98 48.11
CA TRP A 120 21.07 -33.33 47.54
C TRP A 120 22.21 -32.57 48.24
N GLU A 121 22.06 -31.27 48.46
CA GLU A 121 23.07 -30.45 49.16
C GLU A 121 23.30 -30.91 50.61
N ARG A 122 22.25 -31.35 51.32
CA ARG A 122 22.38 -31.90 52.68
C ARG A 122 23.10 -33.25 52.68
N GLU A 123 22.80 -34.11 51.71
CA GLU A 123 23.49 -35.41 51.56
C GLU A 123 24.96 -35.22 51.19
N GLU A 124 25.26 -34.30 50.27
CA GLU A 124 26.64 -34.01 49.85
C GLU A 124 27.46 -33.35 50.97
N ALA A 125 26.86 -32.44 51.74
CA ALA A 125 27.48 -31.86 52.94
C ALA A 125 27.80 -32.94 53.99
N ALA A 126 26.89 -33.88 54.23
CA ALA A 126 27.12 -35.00 55.16
C ALA A 126 28.24 -35.93 54.67
N ARG A 127 28.35 -36.17 53.36
CA ARG A 127 29.45 -36.96 52.77
C ARG A 127 30.80 -36.25 52.92
N VAL A 128 30.85 -34.95 52.67
CA VAL A 128 32.08 -34.15 52.83
C VAL A 128 32.52 -34.13 54.30
N GLU A 129 31.59 -34.01 55.24
CA GLU A 129 31.91 -34.05 56.68
C GLU A 129 32.42 -35.43 57.11
N ALA A 130 31.84 -36.52 56.61
CA ALA A 130 32.31 -37.88 56.86
C ALA A 130 33.72 -38.12 56.29
N VAL A 131 34.01 -37.63 55.08
CA VAL A 131 35.34 -37.70 54.48
C VAL A 131 36.36 -36.89 55.27
N LYS A 132 36.00 -35.70 55.76
CA LYS A 132 36.89 -34.89 56.61
C LYS A 132 37.22 -35.58 57.93
N LYS A 133 36.24 -36.21 58.59
CA LYS A 133 36.46 -36.99 59.82
C LYS A 133 37.38 -38.20 59.56
N ALA A 134 37.19 -38.92 58.45
CA ALA A 134 38.06 -40.03 58.06
C ALA A 134 39.50 -39.56 57.74
N GLN A 135 39.66 -38.42 57.07
CA GLN A 135 40.98 -37.85 56.76
C GLN A 135 41.70 -37.32 58.01
N GLU A 136 40.96 -36.83 59.01
CA GLU A 136 41.54 -36.38 60.28
C GLU A 136 42.02 -37.57 61.15
N GLU A 137 41.28 -38.68 61.13
CA GLU A 137 41.67 -39.94 61.76
C GLU A 137 42.88 -40.59 61.06
N GLU A 138 42.92 -40.55 59.72
CA GLU A 138 44.06 -41.02 58.93
C GLU A 138 45.31 -40.13 59.14
N LYS A 139 45.15 -38.82 59.30
CA LYS A 139 46.26 -37.90 59.63
C LYS A 139 46.83 -38.13 61.02
N ARG A 140 46.01 -38.49 62.03
CA ARG A 140 46.52 -38.91 63.36
C ARG A 140 47.33 -40.19 63.27
N ARG A 141 46.88 -41.17 62.48
CA ARG A 141 47.63 -42.43 62.23
C ARG A 141 48.94 -42.19 61.48
N LYS A 142 48.93 -41.35 60.44
CA LYS A 142 50.13 -40.99 59.67
C LYS A 142 51.11 -40.11 60.45
N ALA A 143 50.66 -39.34 61.44
CA ALA A 143 51.56 -38.58 62.32
C ALA A 143 52.35 -39.49 63.28
N GLU A 144 51.73 -40.55 63.81
CA GLU A 144 52.42 -41.59 64.60
C GLU A 144 53.42 -42.41 63.76
N GLU A 145 53.12 -42.63 62.47
CA GLU A 145 53.99 -43.37 61.55
C GLU A 145 55.14 -42.50 60.98
N ALA A 146 54.91 -41.19 60.79
CA ALA A 146 55.90 -40.22 60.33
C ALA A 146 56.97 -39.87 61.39
N GLU A 147 56.67 -40.01 62.69
CA GLU A 147 57.68 -39.91 63.75
C GLU A 147 58.66 -41.11 63.73
N ARG A 148 58.19 -42.29 63.31
CA ARG A 148 59.04 -43.48 63.10
C ARG A 148 59.80 -43.45 61.78
N ALA A 149 59.26 -42.83 60.73
CA ALA A 149 59.90 -42.72 59.42
C ALA A 149 60.92 -41.55 59.29
N ARG A 150 60.82 -40.50 60.13
CA ARG A 150 61.82 -39.41 60.19
C ARG A 150 63.21 -39.84 60.68
N ARG A 151 63.32 -40.98 61.37
CA ARG A 151 64.62 -41.62 61.71
C ARG A 151 65.23 -42.43 60.57
N ALA A 152 64.53 -42.63 59.46
CA ALA A 152 64.98 -43.43 58.31
C ALA A 152 65.14 -42.63 57.00
N SER A 153 64.78 -41.33 56.98
CA SER A 153 64.83 -40.49 55.79
C SER A 153 65.98 -39.46 55.76
N GLU A 154 66.91 -39.51 56.72
CA GLU A 154 68.14 -38.71 56.70
C GLU A 154 69.25 -39.30 55.79
N GLU A 155 69.11 -40.54 55.29
CA GLU A 155 70.17 -41.20 54.50
C GLU A 155 69.97 -41.26 52.98
N GLU A 156 68.80 -40.93 52.39
CA GLU A 156 68.56 -41.30 50.97
C GLU A 156 68.13 -40.20 49.98
N LYS A 157 68.11 -38.92 50.36
CA LYS A 157 67.69 -37.83 49.45
C LYS A 157 68.73 -36.72 49.22
N ALA A 158 70.01 -37.08 49.28
CA ALA A 158 71.12 -36.22 48.87
C ALA A 158 71.69 -36.53 47.47
N LYS A 159 71.06 -37.40 46.64
CA LYS A 159 71.75 -37.90 45.44
C LYS A 159 71.01 -37.99 44.11
N ARG A 160 69.75 -37.56 43.95
CA ARG A 160 69.04 -37.76 42.67
C ARG A 160 68.18 -36.59 42.20
N ASP A 161 68.75 -35.39 42.32
CA ASP A 161 68.17 -34.15 41.79
C ASP A 161 69.04 -33.49 40.70
N ARG A 162 69.81 -34.27 39.92
CA ARG A 162 70.77 -33.62 38.99
C ARG A 162 71.04 -34.25 37.64
N GLU A 163 70.11 -34.97 37.03
CA GLU A 163 70.28 -35.29 35.60
C GLU A 163 68.97 -35.69 34.93
N ARG A 164 68.48 -34.80 34.03
CA ARG A 164 67.66 -35.05 32.82
C ARG A 164 66.60 -33.96 32.57
N ALA A 165 67.08 -32.72 32.54
CA ALA A 165 66.33 -31.54 32.13
C ALA A 165 66.80 -30.96 30.78
N ALA A 166 67.16 -31.79 29.78
CA ALA A 166 67.84 -31.22 28.61
C ALA A 166 67.51 -31.78 27.21
N GLN A 167 66.48 -32.60 26.97
CA GLN A 167 66.37 -33.18 25.62
C GLN A 167 64.98 -33.54 25.06
N GLU A 168 63.91 -32.87 25.47
CA GLU A 168 62.56 -33.21 24.95
C GLU A 168 61.65 -32.03 24.63
N GLN A 169 62.22 -30.88 24.24
CA GLN A 169 61.44 -29.71 23.79
C GLN A 169 61.79 -29.21 22.38
N ARG A 170 62.52 -29.99 21.57
CA ARG A 170 63.00 -29.49 20.25
C ARG A 170 62.55 -30.24 19.01
N LYS A 171 61.54 -31.14 19.05
CA LYS A 171 61.22 -31.95 17.85
C LYS A 171 59.75 -32.17 17.46
N GLN A 172 58.78 -31.37 17.92
CA GLN A 172 57.38 -31.59 17.49
C GLN A 172 56.59 -30.34 17.08
N GLU A 173 57.25 -29.27 16.65
CA GLU A 173 56.53 -28.05 16.22
C GLU A 173 56.68 -27.66 14.73
N GLU A 174 57.49 -28.37 13.95
CA GLU A 174 57.75 -27.99 12.54
C GLU A 174 56.94 -28.74 11.47
N ALA A 175 56.14 -29.75 11.82
CA ALA A 175 55.45 -30.57 10.82
C ALA A 175 53.99 -30.19 10.51
N LYS A 176 53.45 -29.07 11.04
CA LYS A 176 52.01 -28.74 10.91
C LYS A 176 51.66 -27.47 10.15
N LYS A 177 52.62 -26.77 9.53
CA LYS A 177 52.34 -25.47 8.87
C LYS A 177 52.21 -25.48 7.34
N GLU A 178 52.57 -26.56 6.62
CA GLU A 178 52.52 -26.53 5.14
C GLU A 178 51.27 -27.14 4.48
N GLN A 179 50.31 -27.69 5.24
CA GLN A 179 49.06 -28.22 4.66
C GLN A 179 47.81 -27.34 4.87
N ALA A 180 47.96 -26.17 5.51
CA ALA A 180 46.84 -25.30 5.84
C ALA A 180 46.51 -24.25 4.75
N GLU A 181 47.46 -23.89 3.88
CA GLU A 181 47.27 -22.78 2.93
C GLU A 181 46.65 -23.19 1.58
N ALA A 182 46.81 -24.45 1.15
CA ALA A 182 46.22 -24.93 -0.10
C ALA A 182 44.70 -25.21 0.00
N LYS A 183 44.19 -25.60 1.18
CA LYS A 183 42.76 -25.91 1.39
C LYS A 183 41.89 -24.66 1.57
N ALA A 184 42.45 -23.58 2.13
CA ALA A 184 41.72 -22.33 2.37
C ALA A 184 41.43 -21.52 1.09
N ALA A 185 42.22 -21.69 0.03
CA ALA A 185 42.01 -21.01 -1.25
C ALA A 185 40.96 -21.72 -2.13
N GLU A 186 40.86 -23.04 -2.03
CA GLU A 186 39.89 -23.85 -2.78
C GLU A 186 38.48 -23.76 -2.17
N GLU A 187 38.38 -23.71 -0.84
CA GLU A 187 37.11 -23.47 -0.13
C GLU A 187 36.54 -22.07 -0.41
N LYS A 188 37.38 -21.03 -0.51
CA LYS A 188 36.93 -19.68 -0.87
C LYS A 188 36.40 -19.59 -2.30
N ARG A 189 36.99 -20.31 -3.26
CA ARG A 189 36.49 -20.36 -4.65
C ARG A 189 35.19 -21.16 -4.77
N LYS A 190 35.07 -22.29 -4.05
CA LYS A 190 33.82 -23.07 -3.98
C LYS A 190 32.70 -22.32 -3.29
N GLN A 191 32.99 -21.55 -2.23
CA GLN A 191 32.01 -20.67 -1.57
C GLN A 191 31.59 -19.49 -2.45
N GLN A 192 32.50 -18.90 -3.23
CA GLN A 192 32.15 -17.84 -4.18
C GLN A 192 31.34 -18.36 -5.38
N GLN A 193 31.61 -19.57 -5.87
CA GLN A 193 30.82 -20.21 -6.93
C GLN A 193 29.45 -20.67 -6.43
N GLN A 194 29.35 -21.22 -5.21
CA GLN A 194 28.07 -21.58 -4.59
C GLN A 194 27.24 -20.34 -4.25
N GLN A 195 27.84 -19.24 -3.77
CA GLN A 195 27.12 -17.97 -3.59
C GLN A 195 26.66 -17.37 -4.92
N ALA A 196 27.44 -17.51 -6.00
CA ALA A 196 27.04 -17.04 -7.33
C ALA A 196 25.88 -17.88 -7.91
N GLU A 197 25.88 -19.19 -7.70
CA GLU A 197 24.80 -20.09 -8.12
C GLU A 197 23.53 -19.93 -7.26
N GLU A 198 23.66 -19.76 -5.93
CA GLU A 198 22.53 -19.46 -5.04
C GLU A 198 21.93 -18.07 -5.32
N THR A 199 22.75 -17.07 -5.64
CA THR A 199 22.24 -15.74 -6.03
C THR A 199 21.58 -15.75 -7.41
N LEU A 200 22.07 -16.54 -8.37
CA LEU A 200 21.38 -16.75 -9.65
C LEU A 200 20.06 -17.53 -9.49
N ALA A 201 20.03 -18.53 -8.61
CA ALA A 201 18.83 -19.29 -8.29
C ALA A 201 17.79 -18.41 -7.56
N ALA A 202 18.22 -17.60 -6.58
CA ALA A 202 17.37 -16.64 -5.90
C ALA A 202 16.86 -15.54 -6.85
N ALA A 203 17.68 -15.08 -7.80
CA ALA A 203 17.29 -14.12 -8.84
C ALA A 203 16.24 -14.69 -9.82
N LYS A 204 16.31 -15.99 -10.13
CA LYS A 204 15.25 -16.71 -10.87
C LYS A 204 13.94 -16.81 -10.07
N ILE A 205 14.01 -17.01 -8.76
CA ILE A 205 12.83 -17.14 -7.88
C ILE A 205 12.10 -15.79 -7.70
N LEU A 206 12.81 -14.66 -7.83
CA LEU A 206 12.32 -13.30 -7.63
C LEU A 206 12.07 -12.52 -8.93
N GLY A 207 12.06 -13.19 -10.10
CA GLY A 207 11.80 -12.53 -11.39
C GLY A 207 12.84 -11.50 -11.81
N VAL A 208 14.00 -11.51 -11.15
CA VAL A 208 15.12 -10.61 -11.40
C VAL A 208 15.87 -11.04 -12.67
N ALA A 209 15.75 -12.31 -13.06
CA ALA A 209 16.46 -12.91 -14.20
C ALA A 209 16.20 -12.24 -15.56
N HIS A 210 15.01 -11.65 -15.78
CA HIS A 210 14.65 -10.99 -17.05
C HIS A 210 14.86 -9.47 -17.02
N ARG A 211 15.46 -8.95 -15.94
CA ARG A 211 15.67 -7.51 -15.74
C ARG A 211 17.12 -7.14 -16.03
N THR A 212 17.31 -5.97 -16.63
CA THR A 212 18.66 -5.46 -16.84
C THR A 212 19.30 -5.12 -15.49
N PRO A 213 20.64 -5.24 -15.34
CA PRO A 213 21.32 -4.84 -14.11
C PRO A 213 21.00 -3.40 -13.68
N GLN A 214 20.78 -2.52 -14.66
CA GLN A 214 20.38 -1.14 -14.44
C GLN A 214 18.98 -1.02 -13.80
N GLN A 215 17.99 -1.79 -14.25
CA GLN A 215 16.63 -1.78 -13.69
C GLN A 215 16.62 -2.30 -12.25
N ILE A 216 17.45 -3.30 -11.95
CA ILE A 216 17.61 -3.86 -10.61
C ILE A 216 18.24 -2.83 -9.67
N ALA A 217 19.33 -2.19 -10.11
CA ALA A 217 19.98 -1.12 -9.38
C ALA A 217 19.03 0.06 -9.14
N GLU A 218 18.21 0.41 -10.15
CA GLU A 218 17.22 1.48 -10.03
C GLU A 218 16.19 1.16 -8.94
N HIS A 219 15.63 -0.04 -8.98
CA HIS A 219 14.68 -0.48 -7.95
C HIS A 219 15.30 -0.49 -6.56
N GLN A 220 16.51 -1.04 -6.41
CA GLN A 220 17.21 -1.10 -5.14
C GLN A 220 17.48 0.30 -4.57
N ARG A 221 17.86 1.25 -5.43
CA ARG A 221 18.06 2.65 -5.03
C ARG A 221 16.79 3.28 -4.47
N TYR A 222 15.63 3.02 -5.09
CA TYR A 222 14.34 3.49 -4.56
C TYR A 222 13.96 2.80 -3.24
N LEU A 223 14.31 1.52 -3.04
CA LEU A 223 14.11 0.83 -1.76
C LEU A 223 14.98 1.43 -0.65
N GLU A 224 16.24 1.76 -0.94
CA GLU A 224 17.14 2.47 -0.02
C GLU A 224 16.57 3.82 0.36
N LEU A 225 16.11 4.60 -0.63
CA LEU A 225 15.44 5.88 -0.39
C LEU A 225 14.19 5.70 0.48
N HIS A 226 13.39 4.65 0.26
CA HIS A 226 12.24 4.35 1.10
C HIS A 226 12.64 4.05 2.56
N GLN A 227 13.74 3.32 2.78
CA GLN A 227 14.28 3.07 4.12
C GLN A 227 14.83 4.36 4.76
N HIS A 228 15.55 5.18 3.99
CA HIS A 228 16.04 6.49 4.43
C HIS A 228 14.86 7.36 4.88
N LEU A 229 13.79 7.46 4.09
CA LEU A 229 12.56 8.17 4.44
C LEU A 229 11.89 7.64 5.72
N LYS A 230 12.04 6.35 6.07
CA LYS A 230 11.58 5.81 7.36
C LYS A 230 12.46 6.29 8.53
N LYS A 231 13.78 6.31 8.34
CA LYS A 231 14.73 6.84 9.34
C LYS A 231 14.52 8.35 9.54
N PHE A 232 14.36 9.10 8.46
CA PHE A 232 14.11 10.54 8.48
C PHE A 232 12.85 10.93 9.27
N ARG A 233 11.74 10.18 9.14
CA ARG A 233 10.55 10.45 9.98
C ARG A 233 10.82 10.25 11.47
N ARG A 234 11.63 9.25 11.84
CA ARG A 234 12.02 9.02 13.24
C ARG A 234 12.92 10.15 13.73
N TYR A 235 13.86 10.60 12.89
CA TYR A 235 14.69 11.77 13.15
C TYR A 235 13.86 13.02 13.42
N MET A 236 12.90 13.37 12.55
CA MET A 236 12.05 14.55 12.73
C MET A 236 11.21 14.48 14.02
N ILE A 237 10.69 13.30 14.37
CA ILE A 237 10.02 13.09 15.66
C ILE A 237 11.00 13.33 16.83
N GLY A 238 12.25 12.90 16.70
CA GLY A 238 13.31 13.21 17.67
C GLY A 238 13.55 14.72 17.82
N GLU A 239 13.61 15.45 16.70
CA GLU A 239 13.79 16.92 16.71
C GLU A 239 12.61 17.65 17.37
N THR A 240 11.38 17.14 17.27
CA THR A 240 10.24 17.74 17.98
C THR A 240 10.32 17.62 19.51
N LYS A 241 11.17 16.73 20.04
CA LYS A 241 11.43 16.69 21.49
C LYS A 241 12.33 17.84 21.93
N LYS A 242 13.13 18.39 21.01
CA LYS A 242 14.08 19.49 21.27
C LYS A 242 13.43 20.86 21.04
N ASN A 243 12.53 20.98 20.07
CA ASN A 243 11.87 22.23 19.72
C ASN A 243 10.33 22.15 19.86
N PRO A 244 9.75 22.79 20.90
CA PRO A 244 8.30 22.80 21.11
C PRO A 244 7.49 23.45 19.98
N ILE A 245 8.03 24.51 19.35
CA ILE A 245 7.39 25.21 18.21
C ILE A 245 7.29 24.25 17.02
N LEU A 246 8.38 23.54 16.72
CA LEU A 246 8.40 22.51 15.68
C LEU A 246 7.40 21.39 15.98
N LYS A 247 7.26 20.97 17.26
CA LYS A 247 6.30 19.93 17.66
C LYS A 247 4.87 20.31 17.34
N GLN A 248 4.46 21.53 17.69
CA GLN A 248 3.11 22.02 17.41
C GLN A 248 2.86 22.12 15.91
N HIS A 249 3.72 22.85 15.19
CA HIS A 249 3.55 23.04 13.74
C HIS A 249 3.60 21.72 12.97
N MET A 250 4.57 20.85 13.25
CA MET A 250 4.69 19.57 12.56
C MET A 250 3.46 18.67 12.78
N GLY A 251 2.91 18.64 14.01
CA GLY A 251 1.73 17.87 14.35
C GLY A 251 0.47 18.36 13.62
N ASP A 252 0.24 19.67 13.67
CA ASP A 252 -0.93 20.32 13.04
C ASP A 252 -0.87 20.21 11.52
N MET A 253 0.26 20.58 10.90
CA MET A 253 0.45 20.50 9.46
C MET A 253 0.27 19.06 8.94
N ARG A 254 0.79 18.06 9.65
CA ARG A 254 0.57 16.64 9.31
C ARG A 254 -0.90 16.25 9.35
N ARG A 255 -1.64 16.67 10.39
CA ARG A 255 -3.08 16.36 10.53
C ARG A 255 -3.88 17.02 9.41
N THR A 256 -3.60 18.29 9.13
CA THR A 256 -4.25 19.04 8.05
C THR A 256 -4.03 18.37 6.70
N ILE A 257 -2.79 18.03 6.32
CA ILE A 257 -2.51 17.35 5.04
C ILE A 257 -3.31 16.06 4.92
N LYS A 258 -3.33 15.22 5.97
CA LYS A 258 -4.08 13.96 5.95
C LYS A 258 -5.58 14.19 5.80
N LYS A 259 -6.13 15.16 6.53
CA LYS A 259 -7.54 15.54 6.45
C LYS A 259 -7.89 15.99 5.03
N CYS A 260 -7.15 16.95 4.47
CA CYS A 260 -7.43 17.49 3.13
C CYS A 260 -7.33 16.43 2.04
N VAL A 261 -6.36 15.50 2.11
CA VAL A 261 -6.28 14.37 1.17
C VAL A 261 -7.50 13.46 1.27
N GLY A 262 -7.99 13.19 2.48
CA GLY A 262 -9.20 12.37 2.70
C GLY A 262 -10.51 13.08 2.40
N GLN A 263 -10.50 14.39 2.12
CA GLN A 263 -11.68 15.16 1.74
C GLN A 263 -11.85 15.30 0.23
N LEU A 264 -10.97 14.69 -0.57
CA LEU A 264 -11.08 14.74 -2.02
C LEU A 264 -12.29 13.93 -2.50
N VAL A 265 -13.05 14.54 -3.40
CA VAL A 265 -14.25 13.92 -3.99
C VAL A 265 -13.97 13.59 -5.45
N ALA A 266 -14.42 12.42 -5.91
CA ALA A 266 -14.20 11.95 -7.29
C ALA A 266 -14.85 12.87 -8.35
N ASP A 267 -16.07 13.33 -8.09
CA ASP A 267 -16.94 13.91 -9.12
C ASP A 267 -17.00 15.46 -9.09
N ASP A 268 -16.32 16.11 -8.13
CA ASP A 268 -16.37 17.59 -7.97
C ASP A 268 -14.98 18.24 -7.94
N LYS A 269 -14.57 18.80 -9.09
CA LYS A 269 -13.31 19.53 -9.23
C LYS A 269 -13.28 20.86 -8.46
N ILE A 270 -14.44 21.49 -8.25
CA ILE A 270 -14.54 22.78 -7.57
C ILE A 270 -14.38 22.56 -6.07
N ALA A 271 -15.08 21.57 -5.51
CA ALA A 271 -14.93 21.19 -4.10
C ALA A 271 -13.48 20.85 -3.75
N ASN A 272 -12.74 20.21 -4.67
CA ASN A 272 -11.34 19.83 -4.48
C ASN A 272 -10.35 21.02 -4.45
N ARG A 273 -10.76 22.23 -4.83
CA ARG A 273 -9.87 23.41 -4.79
C ARG A 273 -9.50 23.81 -3.38
N THR A 274 -10.46 23.79 -2.46
CA THR A 274 -10.25 24.15 -1.05
C THR A 274 -9.20 23.26 -0.36
N PRO A 275 -9.32 21.93 -0.34
CA PRO A 275 -8.31 21.06 0.27
C PRO A 275 -6.94 21.19 -0.43
N THR A 276 -6.92 21.39 -1.75
CA THR A 276 -5.67 21.59 -2.51
C THR A 276 -4.95 22.88 -2.09
N ASN A 277 -5.68 23.98 -1.96
CA ASN A 277 -5.14 25.27 -1.52
C ASN A 277 -4.69 25.24 -0.06
N GLU A 278 -5.41 24.52 0.80
CA GLU A 278 -5.04 24.34 2.20
C GLU A 278 -3.72 23.56 2.33
N ILE A 279 -3.55 22.45 1.59
CA ILE A 279 -2.28 21.71 1.52
C ILE A 279 -1.16 22.62 1.01
N THR A 280 -1.40 23.37 -0.06
CA THR A 280 -0.41 24.30 -0.62
C THR A 280 0.01 25.35 0.41
N THR A 281 -0.94 25.89 1.16
CA THR A 281 -0.68 26.89 2.21
C THR A 281 0.13 26.29 3.36
N VAL A 282 -0.19 25.06 3.78
CA VAL A 282 0.57 24.32 4.80
C VAL A 282 2.01 24.09 4.36
N LEU A 283 2.23 23.63 3.13
CA LEU A 283 3.57 23.39 2.59
C LEU A 283 4.37 24.70 2.43
N LYS A 284 3.73 25.81 2.04
CA LYS A 284 4.36 27.13 2.02
C LYS A 284 4.77 27.62 3.42
N LYS A 285 3.96 27.35 4.45
CA LYS A 285 4.33 27.65 5.84
C LYS A 285 5.55 26.84 6.29
N ALA A 286 5.68 25.60 5.80
CA ALA A 286 6.84 24.77 6.11
C ALA A 286 8.15 25.26 5.45
N LEU A 287 8.07 25.94 4.30
CA LEU A 287 9.23 26.59 3.68
C LEU A 287 9.78 27.74 4.52
N ALA A 288 8.93 28.43 5.27
CA ALA A 288 9.35 29.55 6.12
C ALA A 288 10.20 29.09 7.33
N LEU A 289 10.13 27.81 7.69
CA LEU A 289 10.92 27.21 8.77
C LEU A 289 12.15 26.52 8.18
N THR A 290 13.24 27.27 8.05
CA THR A 290 14.49 26.82 7.42
C THR A 290 15.27 25.81 8.27
N GLU A 291 15.06 25.80 9.59
CA GLU A 291 15.71 24.87 10.51
C GLU A 291 14.71 23.87 11.14
N PRO A 292 15.07 22.59 11.28
CA PRO A 292 16.34 21.98 10.85
C PRO A 292 16.43 21.87 9.31
N SER A 293 17.66 21.96 8.78
CA SER A 293 17.94 21.76 7.36
C SER A 293 18.60 20.40 7.13
N VAL A 294 18.41 19.83 5.94
CA VAL A 294 18.98 18.54 5.52
C VAL A 294 19.49 18.63 4.08
N ASP A 295 20.41 17.74 3.71
CA ASP A 295 20.89 17.62 2.35
C ASP A 295 19.80 17.04 1.44
N ILE A 296 19.45 17.77 0.39
CA ILE A 296 18.43 17.38 -0.60
C ILE A 296 18.82 16.12 -1.38
N ARG A 297 20.12 15.86 -1.57
CA ARG A 297 20.62 14.76 -2.40
C ARG A 297 20.23 13.40 -1.83
N GLU A 298 20.05 13.32 -0.51
CA GLU A 298 19.61 12.10 0.18
C GLU A 298 18.14 11.75 -0.10
N PHE A 299 17.36 12.69 -0.63
CA PHE A 299 15.93 12.53 -0.94
C PHE A 299 15.64 12.31 -2.43
N LEU A 300 16.69 12.29 -3.26
CA LEU A 300 16.63 12.00 -4.68
C LEU A 300 17.22 10.63 -4.96
N ALA A 301 16.52 9.83 -5.77
CA ALA A 301 17.05 8.51 -6.16
C ALA A 301 18.28 8.70 -7.06
N PHE A 302 18.19 9.63 -8.01
CA PHE A 302 19.24 9.99 -8.97
C PHE A 302 19.44 11.50 -8.98
N PRO A 303 20.27 12.06 -8.06
CA PRO A 303 20.55 13.48 -8.07
C PRO A 303 21.22 13.87 -9.40
N PRO A 304 20.77 14.95 -10.08
CA PRO A 304 21.42 15.44 -11.29
C PRO A 304 22.90 15.77 -11.06
N GLN A 305 23.72 15.61 -12.11
CA GLN A 305 25.18 15.76 -12.00
C GLN A 305 25.62 17.09 -11.38
N TYR A 306 24.94 18.20 -11.70
CA TYR A 306 25.26 19.51 -11.14
C TYR A 306 25.01 19.60 -9.62
N LEU A 307 24.00 18.89 -9.08
CA LEU A 307 23.80 18.79 -7.63
C LEU A 307 24.76 17.78 -7.01
N ALA A 308 24.99 16.65 -7.67
CA ALA A 308 25.90 15.62 -7.19
C ALA A 308 27.35 16.12 -7.07
N ALA A 309 27.78 16.97 -8.01
CA ALA A 309 29.11 17.57 -8.04
C ALA A 309 29.23 18.86 -7.20
N SER A 310 28.13 19.41 -6.68
CA SER A 310 28.21 20.62 -5.84
C SER A 310 28.90 20.29 -4.51
N THR A 311 30.01 20.97 -4.26
CA THR A 311 30.76 20.95 -3.00
C THR A 311 30.25 21.97 -1.98
N ASN A 312 29.36 22.87 -2.40
CA ASN A 312 28.81 23.91 -1.54
C ASN A 312 27.66 23.36 -0.70
N GLU A 313 27.88 23.15 0.60
CA GLU A 313 26.85 22.67 1.53
C GLU A 313 25.63 23.60 1.62
N ALA A 314 25.81 24.91 1.41
CA ALA A 314 24.70 25.87 1.44
C ALA A 314 23.74 25.68 0.26
N GLU A 315 24.24 25.25 -0.90
CA GLU A 315 23.47 25.04 -2.14
C GLU A 315 22.76 23.69 -2.20
N THR A 316 22.92 22.86 -1.17
CA THR A 316 22.31 21.52 -1.07
C THR A 316 21.37 21.39 0.13
N LYS A 317 21.31 22.41 1.00
CA LYS A 317 20.44 22.42 2.19
C LYS A 317 19.02 22.80 1.82
N ALA A 318 18.07 21.95 2.23
CA ALA A 318 16.63 22.19 2.12
C ALA A 318 15.95 22.14 3.50
N PRO A 319 14.84 22.87 3.71
CA PRO A 319 14.05 22.80 4.93
C PRO A 319 13.55 21.36 5.20
N ALA A 320 13.99 20.76 6.31
CA ALA A 320 13.65 19.38 6.64
C ALA A 320 12.14 19.20 6.87
N LEU A 321 11.47 20.23 7.42
CA LEU A 321 10.03 20.18 7.64
C LEU A 321 9.25 20.04 6.32
N LEU A 322 9.66 20.74 5.25
CA LEU A 322 9.02 20.59 3.94
C LEU A 322 9.14 19.15 3.43
N LEU A 323 10.35 18.60 3.41
CA LEU A 323 10.60 17.23 2.94
C LEU A 323 9.84 16.20 3.79
N TYR A 324 9.75 16.44 5.09
CA TYR A 324 8.94 15.62 5.98
C TYR A 324 7.46 15.66 5.60
N LEU A 325 6.91 16.85 5.35
CA LEU A 325 5.51 17.00 4.96
C LEU A 325 5.22 16.44 3.55
N LEU A 326 6.15 16.56 2.60
CA LEU A 326 6.03 15.90 1.29
C LEU A 326 6.04 14.36 1.41
N ASN A 327 6.83 13.83 2.34
CA ASN A 327 6.83 12.40 2.68
C ASN A 327 5.50 11.97 3.35
N ILE A 328 4.94 12.79 4.24
CA ILE A 328 3.62 12.57 4.83
C ILE A 328 2.51 12.64 3.78
N PHE A 329 2.55 13.65 2.91
CA PHE A 329 1.63 13.82 1.78
C PHE A 329 1.64 12.59 0.88
N SER A 330 2.83 12.15 0.45
CA SER A 330 2.99 10.92 -0.34
C SER A 330 2.43 9.69 0.36
N LYS A 331 2.61 9.57 1.68
CA LYS A 331 2.01 8.48 2.47
C LYS A 331 0.49 8.57 2.55
N ALA A 332 -0.07 9.78 2.63
CA ALA A 332 -1.50 10.00 2.66
C ALA A 332 -2.14 9.66 1.31
N ILE A 333 -1.54 10.07 0.19
CA ILE A 333 -1.97 9.70 -1.16
C ILE A 333 -2.00 8.17 -1.30
N ILE A 334 -0.90 7.48 -0.98
CA ILE A 334 -0.83 6.02 -1.06
C ILE A 334 -1.89 5.34 -0.17
N ALA A 335 -2.08 5.84 1.05
CA ALA A 335 -3.08 5.29 1.95
C ALA A 335 -4.51 5.46 1.40
N GLN A 336 -4.81 6.61 0.79
CA GLN A 336 -6.11 6.88 0.20
C GLN A 336 -6.36 6.08 -1.06
N LEU A 337 -5.33 5.89 -1.90
CA LEU A 337 -5.42 5.01 -3.07
C LEU A 337 -5.74 3.58 -2.67
N ILE A 338 -5.09 3.08 -1.62
CA ILE A 338 -5.36 1.74 -1.08
C ILE A 338 -6.78 1.63 -0.51
N ALA A 339 -7.21 2.61 0.28
CA ALA A 339 -8.47 2.54 1.01
C ALA A 339 -9.71 2.79 0.12
N GLU A 340 -9.65 3.76 -0.78
CA GLU A 340 -10.81 4.19 -1.57
C GLU A 340 -10.70 3.76 -3.03
N ALA A 341 -9.55 3.96 -3.66
CA ALA A 341 -9.39 3.60 -5.08
C ALA A 341 -9.27 2.09 -5.30
N GLY A 342 -8.95 1.32 -4.26
CA GLY A 342 -9.01 -0.14 -4.31
C GLY A 342 -10.42 -0.69 -4.48
N ILE A 343 -11.39 -0.05 -3.84
CA ILE A 343 -12.82 -0.41 -3.94
C ILE A 343 -13.44 0.28 -5.16
N THR A 344 -13.19 1.58 -5.31
CA THR A 344 -13.76 2.40 -6.38
C THR A 344 -12.65 3.15 -7.13
N PRO A 345 -12.09 2.56 -8.21
CA PRO A 345 -10.92 3.10 -8.94
C PRO A 345 -11.05 4.54 -9.43
N LYS A 346 -12.27 5.08 -9.62
CA LYS A 346 -12.50 6.48 -10.01
C LYS A 346 -11.91 7.50 -9.03
N TYR A 347 -11.81 7.16 -7.74
CA TYR A 347 -11.23 8.03 -6.72
C TYR A 347 -9.72 8.26 -6.89
N ALA A 348 -9.04 7.45 -7.70
CA ALA A 348 -7.63 7.68 -8.05
C ALA A 348 -7.42 8.99 -8.82
N GLU A 349 -8.42 9.45 -9.58
CA GLU A 349 -8.30 10.60 -10.47
C GLU A 349 -8.03 11.93 -9.71
N PRO A 350 -8.84 12.36 -8.73
CA PRO A 350 -8.55 13.57 -7.95
C PRO A 350 -7.22 13.48 -7.17
N LEU A 351 -6.85 12.29 -6.67
CA LEU A 351 -5.57 12.06 -5.99
C LEU A 351 -4.39 12.24 -6.95
N GLY A 352 -4.52 11.76 -8.18
CA GLY A 352 -3.52 11.95 -9.22
C GLY A 352 -3.35 13.42 -9.64
N VAL A 353 -4.47 14.16 -9.76
CA VAL A 353 -4.43 15.62 -10.03
C VAL A 353 -3.71 16.35 -8.90
N LEU A 354 -4.10 16.12 -7.65
CA LEU A 354 -3.51 16.77 -6.48
C LEU A 354 -2.01 16.47 -6.39
N THR A 355 -1.62 15.21 -6.60
CA THR A 355 -0.21 14.77 -6.58
C THR A 355 0.61 15.51 -7.64
N ALA A 356 0.17 15.47 -8.90
CA ALA A 356 0.87 16.13 -10.00
C ALA A 356 0.93 17.65 -9.80
N GLN A 357 -0.13 18.26 -9.26
CA GLN A 357 -0.17 19.69 -8.97
C GLN A 357 0.85 20.08 -7.89
N ILE A 358 0.91 19.38 -6.76
CA ILE A 358 1.83 19.69 -5.65
C ILE A 358 3.28 19.47 -6.08
N PHE A 359 3.60 18.34 -6.69
CA PHE A 359 4.98 18.02 -7.09
C PHE A 359 5.49 18.82 -8.30
N SER A 360 4.62 19.53 -9.01
CA SER A 360 4.99 20.45 -10.10
C SER A 360 5.06 21.92 -9.69
N MET A 361 4.66 22.26 -8.46
CA MET A 361 4.73 23.65 -8.00
C MET A 361 6.18 24.07 -7.79
N GLU A 362 6.59 25.16 -8.43
CA GLU A 362 7.95 25.70 -8.36
C GLU A 362 8.42 25.92 -6.92
N SER A 363 7.55 26.42 -6.04
CA SER A 363 7.85 26.62 -4.62
C SER A 363 8.26 25.35 -3.88
N PHE A 364 7.88 24.17 -4.37
CA PHE A 364 8.19 22.87 -3.75
C PHE A 364 9.19 22.06 -4.57
N THR A 365 9.72 22.63 -5.65
CA THR A 365 10.84 22.06 -6.40
C THR A 365 12.16 22.61 -5.85
N TYR A 366 13.21 21.81 -5.94
CA TYR A 366 14.56 22.24 -5.59
C TYR A 366 15.34 22.51 -6.88
N SER A 367 15.66 23.78 -7.17
CA SER A 367 16.32 24.17 -8.43
C SER A 367 15.61 23.61 -9.68
N GLY A 368 14.27 23.57 -9.67
CA GLY A 368 13.46 23.02 -10.75
C GLY A 368 13.40 21.47 -10.80
N ILE A 369 13.98 20.76 -9.84
CA ILE A 369 13.86 19.30 -9.68
C ILE A 369 12.65 19.01 -8.78
N SER A 370 11.78 18.12 -9.25
CA SER A 370 10.64 17.65 -8.46
C SER A 370 11.07 16.61 -7.41
N MET A 371 10.48 16.67 -6.23
CA MET A 371 10.67 15.69 -5.15
C MET A 371 9.79 14.44 -5.29
N ILE A 372 9.35 14.13 -6.52
CA ILE A 372 8.47 13.00 -6.82
C ILE A 372 9.06 11.65 -6.43
N ASP A 373 10.39 11.54 -6.35
CA ASP A 373 11.11 10.34 -5.93
C ASP A 373 10.67 9.87 -4.53
N VAL A 374 10.24 10.79 -3.67
CA VAL A 374 9.69 10.47 -2.33
C VAL A 374 8.41 9.64 -2.41
N LEU A 375 7.61 9.85 -3.47
CA LEU A 375 6.42 9.06 -3.78
C LEU A 375 6.80 7.76 -4.51
N LEU A 376 7.68 7.83 -5.51
CA LEU A 376 8.13 6.65 -6.28
C LEU A 376 8.78 5.60 -5.38
N ALA A 377 9.61 6.01 -4.43
CA ALA A 377 10.20 5.12 -3.43
C ALA A 377 9.13 4.30 -2.68
N LYS A 378 7.94 4.86 -2.47
CA LYS A 378 6.83 4.13 -1.83
C LYS A 378 6.21 3.13 -2.80
N TYR A 379 5.92 3.55 -4.04
CA TYR A 379 5.37 2.64 -5.03
C TYR A 379 6.32 1.46 -5.29
N HIS A 380 7.63 1.71 -5.43
CA HIS A 380 8.64 0.66 -5.56
C HIS A 380 8.56 -0.36 -4.43
N ALA A 381 8.32 0.08 -3.19
CA ALA A 381 8.25 -0.80 -2.03
C ALA A 381 6.91 -1.53 -1.85
N ILE A 382 5.81 -1.04 -2.45
CA ILE A 382 4.46 -1.57 -2.20
C ILE A 382 3.76 -2.13 -3.43
N CYS A 383 4.22 -1.80 -4.64
CA CYS A 383 3.72 -2.32 -5.91
C CYS A 383 4.89 -2.56 -6.89
N PRO A 384 5.84 -3.47 -6.57
CA PRO A 384 7.01 -3.75 -7.40
C PRO A 384 6.67 -4.25 -8.81
N VAL A 385 5.48 -4.82 -8.99
CA VAL A 385 4.97 -5.33 -10.27
C VAL A 385 4.84 -4.25 -11.36
N LEU A 386 4.72 -2.97 -10.99
CA LEU A 386 4.79 -1.85 -11.96
C LEU A 386 6.17 -1.74 -12.63
N TRP A 387 7.22 -2.22 -11.95
CA TRP A 387 8.56 -2.36 -12.50
C TRP A 387 8.83 -3.77 -13.03
N GLY A 388 7.80 -4.62 -12.98
CA GLY A 388 7.79 -5.99 -13.46
C GLY A 388 8.73 -6.92 -12.70
N PHE A 389 8.92 -6.64 -11.40
CA PHE A 389 9.41 -7.64 -10.46
C PHE A 389 8.32 -8.67 -10.21
N TYR A 390 8.73 -9.92 -10.00
CA TYR A 390 7.85 -11.05 -9.79
C TYR A 390 8.20 -11.76 -8.48
N GLY A 391 7.25 -12.51 -7.94
CA GLY A 391 7.52 -13.44 -6.85
C GLY A 391 6.36 -14.39 -6.66
N ASN A 392 6.64 -15.69 -6.55
CA ASN A 392 5.60 -16.70 -6.41
C ASN A 392 4.64 -16.40 -5.23
N GLU A 393 3.36 -16.15 -5.51
CA GLU A 393 2.33 -15.84 -4.50
C GLU A 393 2.09 -16.99 -3.50
N ALA A 394 2.56 -18.21 -3.80
CA ALA A 394 2.49 -19.34 -2.87
C ALA A 394 3.62 -19.32 -1.81
N THR A 395 4.70 -18.56 -2.02
CA THR A 395 5.84 -18.52 -1.11
C THR A 395 5.91 -17.20 -0.35
N ASP A 396 6.39 -17.23 0.88
CA ASP A 396 6.56 -16.02 1.70
C ASP A 396 7.52 -15.02 1.05
N VAL A 397 8.63 -15.53 0.49
CA VAL A 397 9.62 -14.73 -0.23
C VAL A 397 9.01 -14.08 -1.47
N GLY A 398 8.17 -14.81 -2.21
CA GLY A 398 7.50 -14.28 -3.39
C GLY A 398 6.46 -13.22 -3.05
N LYS A 399 5.66 -13.43 -1.99
CA LYS A 399 4.73 -12.43 -1.46
C LYS A 399 5.44 -11.13 -1.08
N GLU A 400 6.60 -11.21 -0.42
CA GLU A 400 7.39 -10.01 -0.10
C GLU A 400 7.89 -9.29 -1.37
N ALA A 401 8.34 -10.04 -2.37
CA ALA A 401 8.86 -9.51 -3.63
C ALA A 401 7.83 -8.72 -4.45
N ILE A 402 6.55 -9.06 -4.34
CA ILE A 402 5.44 -8.36 -5.01
C ILE A 402 4.76 -7.30 -4.12
N GLY A 403 5.31 -7.02 -2.93
CA GLY A 403 4.79 -5.97 -2.04
C GLY A 403 3.54 -6.37 -1.24
N TRP A 404 3.31 -7.67 -1.03
CA TRP A 404 2.24 -8.17 -0.17
C TRP A 404 2.50 -7.78 1.28
N TRP A 405 1.51 -7.15 1.92
CA TRP A 405 1.67 -6.65 3.28
C TRP A 405 1.50 -7.74 4.33
N ARG A 406 2.19 -7.55 5.46
CA ARG A 406 1.90 -8.27 6.69
C ARG A 406 0.89 -7.50 7.54
N GLU A 407 0.06 -8.20 8.28
CA GLU A 407 -0.89 -7.60 9.22
C GLU A 407 -0.15 -6.78 10.28
N ARG A 408 -0.78 -5.67 10.71
CA ARG A 408 -0.11 -4.72 11.61
C ARG A 408 0.03 -5.22 13.04
N ASP A 409 -0.86 -6.10 13.47
CA ASP A 409 -0.96 -6.49 14.89
C ASP A 409 0.13 -7.51 15.25
N ASP A 410 0.34 -8.52 14.40
CA ASP A 410 1.34 -9.58 14.67
C ASP A 410 2.62 -9.47 13.85
N GLY A 411 2.59 -8.76 12.71
CA GLY A 411 3.73 -8.62 11.78
C GLY A 411 4.23 -9.94 11.18
N ARG A 412 3.63 -11.08 11.53
CA ARG A 412 4.01 -12.43 11.09
C ARG A 412 3.12 -12.93 9.96
N ARG A 413 1.81 -12.64 9.99
CA ARG A 413 0.86 -13.11 8.96
C ARG A 413 0.76 -12.12 7.80
N PHE A 414 0.63 -12.63 6.59
CA PHE A 414 0.27 -11.82 5.41
C PHE A 414 -1.22 -11.46 5.44
N ILE A 415 -1.56 -10.27 4.94
CA ILE A 415 -2.96 -9.87 4.76
C ILE A 415 -3.69 -10.85 3.82
N PRO A 416 -5.03 -10.96 3.91
CA PRO A 416 -5.80 -11.82 3.01
C PRO A 416 -5.60 -11.46 1.53
N PRO A 417 -5.72 -12.44 0.60
CA PRO A 417 -5.61 -12.20 -0.84
C PRO A 417 -6.50 -11.07 -1.33
N GLN A 418 -7.78 -11.07 -0.98
CA GLN A 418 -8.72 -10.03 -1.38
C GLN A 418 -8.25 -8.62 -1.01
N THR A 419 -7.74 -8.43 0.22
CA THR A 419 -7.21 -7.13 0.66
C THR A 419 -5.94 -6.74 -0.11
N HIS A 420 -5.12 -7.72 -0.51
CA HIS A 420 -3.99 -7.46 -1.40
C HIS A 420 -4.46 -7.07 -2.80
N GLU A 421 -5.44 -7.76 -3.36
CA GLU A 421 -6.03 -7.45 -4.67
C GLU A 421 -6.59 -6.02 -4.73
N GLU A 422 -7.42 -5.62 -3.75
CA GLU A 422 -7.95 -4.26 -3.63
C GLU A 422 -6.83 -3.22 -3.55
N ARG A 423 -5.78 -3.48 -2.76
CA ARG A 423 -4.59 -2.62 -2.69
C ARG A 423 -3.94 -2.45 -4.06
N MET A 424 -3.74 -3.55 -4.79
CA MET A 424 -3.07 -3.54 -6.09
C MET A 424 -3.90 -2.79 -7.14
N ILE A 425 -5.22 -2.96 -7.14
CA ILE A 425 -6.14 -2.20 -7.98
C ILE A 425 -6.02 -0.71 -7.71
N GLY A 426 -6.10 -0.29 -6.44
CA GLY A 426 -6.02 1.12 -6.07
C GLY A 426 -4.68 1.76 -6.44
N LEU A 427 -3.59 1.02 -6.26
CA LEU A 427 -2.24 1.46 -6.63
C LEU A 427 -2.04 1.54 -8.15
N GLY A 428 -2.56 0.56 -8.91
CA GLY A 428 -2.53 0.61 -10.38
C GLY A 428 -3.30 1.80 -10.93
N ALA A 429 -4.54 2.01 -10.48
CA ALA A 429 -5.35 3.16 -10.87
C ALA A 429 -4.69 4.49 -10.48
N GLY A 430 -4.12 4.56 -9.27
CA GLY A 430 -3.36 5.71 -8.79
C GLY A 430 -2.14 6.03 -9.63
N PHE A 431 -1.36 5.02 -10.00
CA PHE A 431 -0.17 5.20 -10.83
C PHE A 431 -0.53 5.75 -12.21
N ALA A 432 -1.58 5.23 -12.84
CA ALA A 432 -2.09 5.76 -14.10
C ALA A 432 -2.57 7.21 -13.96
N ALA A 433 -3.33 7.51 -12.90
CA ALA A 433 -3.84 8.85 -12.64
C ALA A 433 -2.74 9.90 -12.37
N ILE A 434 -1.55 9.48 -11.92
CA ILE A 434 -0.40 10.39 -11.71
C ILE A 434 0.43 10.53 -12.99
N SER A 435 0.71 9.42 -13.67
CA SER A 435 1.64 9.35 -14.80
C SER A 435 1.05 9.75 -16.16
N LEU A 436 -0.28 9.75 -16.33
CA LEU A 436 -0.95 10.15 -17.57
C LEU A 436 -1.47 11.59 -17.51
N ARG A 437 -0.68 12.51 -16.96
CA ARG A 437 -1.07 13.93 -16.80
C ARG A 437 -0.56 14.77 -17.95
N ASN A 438 -1.44 15.58 -18.53
CA ASN A 438 -1.07 16.48 -19.61
C ASN A 438 -0.60 17.82 -19.06
N PHE A 439 0.68 18.13 -19.27
CA PHE A 439 1.31 19.39 -18.89
C PHE A 439 1.53 20.35 -20.08
N SER A 440 1.05 20.03 -21.29
CA SER A 440 1.30 20.86 -22.49
C SER A 440 0.72 22.27 -22.41
N LYS A 441 -0.29 22.48 -21.55
CA LYS A 441 -0.96 23.78 -21.35
C LYS A 441 -0.39 24.58 -20.18
N THR A 442 0.69 24.13 -19.54
CA THR A 442 1.31 24.83 -18.40
C THR A 442 2.82 24.97 -18.61
N THR A 443 3.41 26.02 -18.03
CA THR A 443 4.86 26.23 -18.01
C THR A 443 5.58 25.29 -17.04
N ARG A 444 4.84 24.58 -16.19
CA ARG A 444 5.40 23.65 -15.20
C ARG A 444 5.90 22.38 -15.88
N LYS A 445 7.02 21.86 -15.38
CA LYS A 445 7.52 20.54 -15.79
C LYS A 445 6.63 19.44 -15.22
N ASN A 446 6.36 18.42 -16.03
CA ASN A 446 5.65 17.23 -15.56
C ASN A 446 6.54 16.47 -14.56
N PRO A 447 6.13 16.33 -13.28
CA PRO A 447 6.92 15.62 -12.28
C PRO A 447 6.98 14.11 -12.55
N MET A 448 6.00 13.56 -13.28
CA MET A 448 5.94 12.14 -13.62
C MET A 448 5.65 12.00 -15.12
N PRO A 449 6.67 12.09 -15.99
CA PRO A 449 6.49 11.99 -17.43
C PRO A 449 5.74 10.72 -17.85
N ASN A 450 4.94 10.83 -18.93
CA ASN A 450 4.11 9.73 -19.43
C ASN A 450 4.91 8.47 -19.82
N THR A 451 6.22 8.59 -20.01
CA THR A 451 7.15 7.47 -20.25
C THR A 451 7.15 6.47 -19.09
N HIS A 452 6.90 6.89 -17.86
CA HIS A 452 6.77 5.97 -16.72
C HIS A 452 5.54 5.08 -16.85
N PHE A 453 4.42 5.61 -17.33
CA PHE A 453 3.23 4.79 -17.61
C PHE A 453 3.53 3.74 -18.68
N TRP A 454 4.12 4.18 -19.80
CA TRP A 454 4.49 3.29 -20.89
C TRP A 454 5.42 2.18 -20.43
N ARG A 455 6.47 2.53 -19.68
CA ARG A 455 7.42 1.57 -19.11
C ARG A 455 6.73 0.60 -18.15
N ALA A 456 5.79 1.04 -17.33
CA ALA A 456 5.07 0.16 -16.42
C ALA A 456 4.21 -0.88 -17.19
N CYS A 457 3.48 -0.45 -18.23
CA CYS A 457 2.76 -1.38 -19.09
C CYS A 457 3.71 -2.36 -19.77
N ALA A 458 4.78 -1.86 -20.40
CA ALA A 458 5.78 -2.71 -21.05
C ALA A 458 6.44 -3.70 -20.08
N ASN A 459 6.69 -3.30 -18.84
CA ASN A 459 7.27 -4.18 -17.83
C ASN A 459 6.36 -5.35 -17.47
N ILE A 460 5.04 -5.13 -17.43
CA ILE A 460 4.03 -6.16 -17.12
C ILE A 460 3.79 -7.06 -18.34
N LEU A 461 3.62 -6.47 -19.53
CA LEU A 461 3.30 -7.21 -20.76
C LEU A 461 4.45 -8.12 -21.22
N ASN A 462 5.69 -7.78 -20.87
CA ASN A 462 6.86 -8.58 -21.20
C ASN A 462 7.23 -9.61 -20.11
N VAL A 463 6.40 -9.80 -19.08
CA VAL A 463 6.60 -10.90 -18.12
C VAL A 463 6.32 -12.23 -18.82
N PRO A 464 7.19 -13.25 -18.71
CA PRO A 464 6.96 -14.54 -19.34
C PRO A 464 5.63 -15.18 -18.89
N PRO A 465 4.87 -15.85 -19.76
CA PRO A 465 3.54 -16.39 -19.42
C PRO A 465 3.49 -17.27 -18.17
N GLY A 466 4.55 -18.06 -17.92
CA GLY A 466 4.65 -18.92 -16.71
C GLY A 466 4.90 -18.16 -15.40
N GLU A 467 5.35 -16.91 -15.48
CA GLU A 467 5.61 -16.02 -14.36
C GLU A 467 4.47 -14.99 -14.16
N VAL A 468 3.51 -14.90 -15.08
CA VAL A 468 2.36 -13.99 -14.91
C VAL A 468 1.48 -14.46 -13.76
N GLN A 469 1.07 -13.53 -12.90
CA GLN A 469 0.26 -13.78 -11.72
C GLN A 469 -1.00 -12.92 -11.72
N ASP A 470 -1.93 -13.26 -10.85
CA ASP A 470 -3.19 -12.52 -10.72
C ASP A 470 -2.91 -11.08 -10.28
N THR A 471 -1.89 -10.85 -9.43
CA THR A 471 -1.41 -9.49 -9.09
C THR A 471 -1.05 -8.65 -10.33
N HIS A 472 -0.35 -9.22 -11.32
CA HIS A 472 0.03 -8.51 -12.54
C HIS A 472 -1.19 -8.10 -13.36
N LEU A 473 -2.15 -9.01 -13.50
CA LEU A 473 -3.37 -8.81 -14.26
C LEU A 473 -4.29 -7.77 -13.61
N LEU A 474 -4.40 -7.77 -12.29
CA LEU A 474 -5.18 -6.78 -11.53
C LEU A 474 -4.60 -5.37 -11.67
N VAL A 475 -3.27 -5.24 -11.53
CA VAL A 475 -2.60 -3.94 -11.74
C VAL A 475 -2.76 -3.47 -13.19
N LEU A 476 -2.62 -4.38 -14.16
CA LEU A 476 -2.82 -4.06 -15.58
C LEU A 476 -4.26 -3.59 -15.85
N SER A 477 -5.27 -4.31 -15.35
CA SER A 477 -6.67 -3.91 -15.52
C SER A 477 -6.92 -2.52 -14.92
N ALA A 478 -6.41 -2.28 -13.71
CA ALA A 478 -6.56 -0.99 -13.03
C ALA A 478 -5.84 0.17 -13.74
N LEU A 479 -4.65 -0.07 -14.32
CA LEU A 479 -3.92 0.92 -15.12
C LEU A 479 -4.73 1.37 -16.33
N LEU A 480 -5.44 0.44 -16.99
CA LEU A 480 -6.07 0.65 -18.29
C LEU A 480 -7.53 1.12 -18.21
N ARG A 481 -8.31 0.64 -17.23
CA ARG A 481 -9.77 0.81 -17.15
C ARG A 481 -10.27 2.25 -17.39
N HIS A 482 -9.62 3.23 -16.76
CA HIS A 482 -9.99 4.65 -16.87
C HIS A 482 -8.95 5.50 -17.63
N SER A 483 -8.06 4.85 -18.37
CA SER A 483 -6.91 5.50 -19.00
C SER A 483 -6.91 5.42 -20.52
N ALA A 484 -7.75 4.57 -21.13
CA ALA A 484 -7.77 4.34 -22.58
C ALA A 484 -7.78 5.63 -23.42
N LEU A 485 -8.67 6.58 -23.12
CA LEU A 485 -8.72 7.86 -23.84
C LEU A 485 -7.44 8.69 -23.70
N ARG A 486 -6.79 8.67 -22.52
CA ARG A 486 -5.52 9.36 -22.31
C ARG A 486 -4.38 8.67 -23.06
N ILE A 487 -4.37 7.35 -23.09
CA ILE A 487 -3.37 6.55 -23.81
C ILE A 487 -3.42 6.88 -25.31
N VAL A 488 -4.61 6.80 -25.91
CA VAL A 488 -4.80 7.16 -27.31
C VAL A 488 -4.51 8.65 -27.53
N GLY A 489 -4.91 9.52 -26.59
CA GLY A 489 -4.64 10.96 -26.69
C GLY A 489 -3.15 11.34 -26.66
N PHE A 490 -2.29 10.56 -25.99
CA PHE A 490 -0.85 10.82 -25.95
C PHE A 490 -0.05 10.11 -27.04
N TRP A 491 -0.47 8.91 -27.45
CA TRP A 491 0.32 8.04 -28.35
C TRP A 491 -0.39 7.66 -29.65
N GLY A 492 -1.62 8.11 -29.88
CA GLY A 492 -2.38 7.83 -31.11
C GLY A 492 -2.50 6.34 -31.41
N ASP A 493 -2.16 5.95 -32.63
CA ASP A 493 -2.22 4.57 -33.12
C ASP A 493 -1.30 3.62 -32.34
N VAL A 494 -0.15 4.12 -31.88
CA VAL A 494 0.77 3.34 -31.04
C VAL A 494 0.15 3.09 -29.65
N GLY A 495 -0.68 4.01 -29.18
CA GLY A 495 -1.51 3.82 -27.98
C GLY A 495 -2.60 2.76 -28.19
N LEU A 496 -3.22 2.70 -29.36
CA LEU A 496 -4.18 1.63 -29.71
C LEU A 496 -3.49 0.27 -29.79
N ALA A 497 -2.31 0.19 -30.39
CA ALA A 497 -1.51 -1.02 -30.43
C ALA A 497 -1.16 -1.51 -29.02
N LEU A 498 -0.80 -0.62 -28.10
CA LEU A 498 -0.59 -0.96 -26.68
C LEU A 498 -1.85 -1.53 -26.04
N LEU A 499 -3.02 -0.91 -26.26
CA LEU A 499 -4.29 -1.39 -25.71
C LEU A 499 -4.65 -2.77 -26.24
N ARG A 500 -4.46 -3.02 -27.55
CA ARG A 500 -4.67 -4.33 -28.17
C ARG A 500 -3.72 -5.38 -27.62
N ALA A 501 -2.43 -5.06 -27.54
CA ALA A 501 -1.42 -5.94 -26.97
C ALA A 501 -1.79 -6.31 -25.51
N ALA A 502 -2.26 -5.35 -24.72
CA ALA A 502 -2.55 -5.56 -23.31
C ALA A 502 -3.87 -6.30 -23.02
N VAL A 503 -4.91 -6.05 -23.82
CA VAL A 503 -6.27 -6.55 -23.54
C VAL A 503 -6.63 -7.78 -24.37
N VAL A 504 -6.00 -7.96 -25.53
CA VAL A 504 -6.31 -9.06 -26.46
C VAL A 504 -5.17 -10.06 -26.52
N GLU A 505 -3.98 -9.62 -26.93
CA GLU A 505 -2.86 -10.53 -27.21
C GLU A 505 -2.26 -11.11 -25.92
N PHE A 506 -2.08 -10.28 -24.89
CA PHE A 506 -1.48 -10.69 -23.63
C PHE A 506 -2.32 -11.74 -22.89
N PRO A 507 -3.64 -11.56 -22.65
CA PRO A 507 -4.47 -12.61 -22.05
C PRO A 507 -4.53 -13.89 -22.89
N ALA A 508 -4.58 -13.77 -24.23
CA ALA A 508 -4.56 -14.92 -25.12
C ALA A 508 -3.25 -15.73 -25.01
N GLY A 509 -2.12 -15.05 -24.81
CA GLY A 509 -0.81 -15.68 -24.61
C GLY A 509 -0.66 -16.47 -23.30
N LEU A 510 -1.59 -16.34 -22.35
CA LEU A 510 -1.59 -17.08 -21.08
C LEU A 510 -2.23 -18.48 -21.17
N GLY A 511 -2.65 -18.92 -22.37
CA GLY A 511 -3.24 -20.23 -22.60
C GLY A 511 -4.64 -20.37 -22.00
N GLU A 512 -4.97 -21.54 -21.42
CA GLU A 512 -6.31 -21.84 -20.87
C GLU A 512 -6.49 -21.43 -19.39
N ARG A 513 -5.51 -20.77 -18.76
CA ARG A 513 -5.61 -20.36 -17.36
C ARG A 513 -6.79 -19.41 -17.17
N LYS A 514 -7.82 -19.86 -16.43
CA LYS A 514 -8.98 -19.04 -16.05
C LYS A 514 -8.77 -18.49 -14.63
N SER A 515 -8.74 -17.18 -14.49
CA SER A 515 -8.79 -16.49 -13.19
C SER A 515 -9.67 -15.24 -13.28
N ALA A 516 -10.23 -14.82 -12.14
CA ALA A 516 -11.03 -13.59 -12.07
C ALA A 516 -10.19 -12.36 -12.50
N ALA A 517 -8.91 -12.35 -12.14
CA ALA A 517 -7.95 -11.33 -12.55
C ALA A 517 -7.79 -11.26 -14.08
N ARG A 518 -7.70 -12.41 -14.76
CA ARG A 518 -7.68 -12.45 -16.24
C ARG A 518 -8.98 -11.92 -16.84
N ALA A 519 -10.13 -12.37 -16.34
CA ALA A 519 -11.43 -11.91 -16.81
C ALA A 519 -11.58 -10.38 -16.67
N SER A 520 -10.99 -9.80 -15.61
CA SER A 520 -10.97 -8.36 -15.39
C SER A 520 -10.20 -7.56 -16.44
N VAL A 521 -9.24 -8.18 -17.13
CA VAL A 521 -8.51 -7.57 -18.26
C VAL A 521 -9.30 -7.77 -19.55
N GLU A 522 -9.77 -9.00 -19.82
CA GLU A 522 -10.50 -9.33 -21.06
C GLU A 522 -11.79 -8.51 -21.21
N ILE A 523 -12.53 -8.28 -20.12
CA ILE A 523 -13.75 -7.47 -20.14
C ILE A 523 -13.50 -6.01 -20.52
N LEU A 524 -12.25 -5.51 -20.40
CA LEU A 524 -11.93 -4.15 -20.80
C LEU A 524 -12.14 -3.93 -22.30
N ARG A 525 -12.06 -4.99 -23.11
CA ARG A 525 -12.40 -4.91 -24.54
C ARG A 525 -13.82 -4.39 -24.73
N ASP A 526 -14.78 -5.01 -24.07
CA ASP A 526 -16.19 -4.62 -24.17
C ASP A 526 -16.43 -3.24 -23.55
N VAL A 527 -15.76 -2.94 -22.43
CA VAL A 527 -15.84 -1.61 -21.78
C VAL A 527 -15.34 -0.52 -22.73
N PHE A 528 -14.23 -0.72 -23.42
CA PHE A 528 -13.66 0.26 -24.33
C PHE A 528 -14.53 0.47 -25.57
N VAL A 529 -15.14 -0.59 -26.09
CA VAL A 529 -16.11 -0.48 -27.20
C VAL A 529 -17.36 0.28 -26.75
N ARG A 530 -17.99 -0.16 -25.65
CA ARG A 530 -19.28 0.39 -25.19
C ARG A 530 -19.18 1.80 -24.62
N GLU A 531 -18.16 2.08 -23.82
CA GLU A 531 -18.07 3.35 -23.09
C GLU A 531 -17.16 4.38 -23.73
N LYS A 532 -16.21 3.96 -24.58
CA LYS A 532 -15.17 4.84 -25.13
C LYS A 532 -15.14 4.86 -26.66
N CYS A 533 -15.96 4.05 -27.33
CA CYS A 533 -15.98 3.90 -28.78
C CYS A 533 -14.59 3.52 -29.35
N ILE A 534 -13.79 2.76 -28.59
CA ILE A 534 -12.49 2.26 -29.02
C ILE A 534 -12.65 0.78 -29.39
N LEU A 535 -12.37 0.45 -30.65
CA LEU A 535 -12.40 -0.93 -31.17
C LEU A 535 -10.98 -1.52 -31.12
N LEU A 536 -10.83 -2.69 -30.49
CA LEU A 536 -9.57 -3.42 -30.31
C LEU A 536 -9.59 -4.83 -30.91
#